data_AF-A0A645FCC0-F1
#
_entry.id   AF-A0A645FCC0-F1
#
_cell.length_a   1.000
_cell.length_b   1.000
_cell.length_c   1.000
_cell.angle_alpha   90.00
_cell.angle_beta   90.00
_cell.angle_gamma   90.00
#
_symmetry.space_group_name_H-M   'P 1'
#
loop_
_entity.id
_entity.type
_entity.pdbx_description
1 polymer ?
#
loop_
_entity_poly.entity_id
_entity_poly.type
_entity_poly.pdbx_seq_one_letter_code
_entity_poly.pdbx_strand_id
1 'polypeptide(L)'
;MGAKAIEENVSEDNDDVYAALAEKYLSIGCSCMTPNPNRITMLNKAIDEYKVDAVVDVLLQACHTYSVETLTIKQFVNKEKNIPYMSIETDYSTSDVGQLNTRMSAFIEML
;
A
#
# COMPACT_ATOMS: atom_id res chain seq x y z
N MET A 1 5.02 -10.24 -8.16
CA MET A 1 3.85 -10.50 -7.28
C MET A 1 3.97 -9.54 -6.10
N GLY A 2 2.89 -8.85 -5.71
CA GLY A 2 2.95 -7.85 -4.62
C GLY A 2 2.87 -8.48 -3.22
N ALA A 3 3.39 -7.79 -2.20
CA ALA A 3 3.52 -8.30 -0.82
C ALA A 3 2.21 -8.86 -0.23
N LYS A 4 1.06 -8.22 -0.51
CA LYS A 4 -0.27 -8.63 0.00
C LYS A 4 -0.63 -10.10 -0.22
N ALA A 5 -0.14 -10.71 -1.30
CA ALA A 5 -0.47 -12.11 -1.59
C ALA A 5 0.36 -13.11 -0.79
N ILE A 6 1.58 -12.74 -0.40
CA ILE A 6 2.65 -13.68 0.02
C ILE A 6 3.31 -13.35 1.36
N GLU A 7 3.09 -12.17 1.92
CA GLU A 7 3.75 -11.75 3.17
C GLU A 7 3.34 -12.63 4.35
N GLU A 8 2.05 -12.99 4.41
CA GLU A 8 1.51 -13.89 5.42
C GLU A 8 1.16 -15.25 4.83
N ASN A 9 1.70 -16.30 5.45
CA ASN A 9 1.43 -17.69 5.12
C ASN A 9 0.17 -18.18 5.82
N VAL A 10 -0.44 -19.21 5.24
CA VAL A 10 -1.54 -19.93 5.89
C VAL A 10 -0.97 -20.69 7.09
N SER A 11 -1.68 -20.68 8.22
CA SER A 11 -1.28 -21.46 9.39
C SER A 11 -1.36 -22.96 9.08
N GLU A 12 -0.28 -23.68 9.33
CA GLU A 12 -0.22 -25.14 9.18
C GLU A 12 -0.62 -25.88 10.47
N ASP A 13 -0.70 -25.15 11.59
CA ASP A 13 -0.98 -25.71 12.92
C ASP A 13 -2.49 -25.70 13.26
N ASN A 14 -3.34 -25.17 12.38
CA ASN A 14 -4.79 -25.15 12.60
C ASN A 14 -5.43 -26.41 12.00
N ASP A 15 -6.03 -27.23 12.87
CA ASP A 15 -6.73 -28.46 12.48
C ASP A 15 -7.91 -28.18 11.52
N ASP A 16 -8.49 -26.97 11.54
CA ASP A 16 -9.48 -26.50 10.58
C ASP A 16 -8.82 -25.73 9.43
N VAL A 17 -8.58 -26.44 8.33
CA VAL A 17 -7.98 -25.89 7.10
C VAL A 17 -8.82 -24.74 6.51
N TYR A 18 -10.15 -24.78 6.61
CA TYR A 18 -10.99 -23.72 6.06
C TYR A 18 -10.88 -22.45 6.90
N ALA A 19 -10.82 -22.59 8.21
CA ALA A 19 -10.54 -21.47 9.11
C ALA A 19 -9.18 -20.84 8.81
N ALA A 20 -8.12 -21.64 8.67
CA ALA A 20 -6.77 -21.15 8.36
C ALA A 20 -6.72 -20.34 7.05
N LEU A 21 -7.39 -20.83 5.99
CA LEU A 21 -7.47 -20.13 4.71
C LEU A 21 -8.27 -18.83 4.81
N ALA A 22 -9.39 -18.84 5.55
CA ALA A 22 -10.22 -17.66 5.75
C ALA A 22 -9.48 -16.58 6.55
N GLU A 23 -8.77 -16.96 7.62
CA GLU A 23 -7.96 -16.07 8.44
C GLU A 23 -6.88 -15.39 7.60
N LYS A 24 -6.12 -16.16 6.80
CA LYS A 24 -5.12 -15.61 5.88
C LYS A 24 -5.73 -14.65 4.86
N TYR A 25 -6.91 -14.95 4.33
CA TYR A 25 -7.56 -14.06 3.36
C TYR A 25 -8.01 -12.75 4.00
N LEU A 26 -8.56 -12.81 5.21
CA LEU A 26 -9.03 -11.64 5.96
C LEU A 26 -7.88 -10.81 6.55
N SER A 27 -6.67 -11.37 6.71
CA SER A 27 -5.50 -10.61 7.16
C SER A 27 -4.94 -9.68 6.08
N ILE A 28 -5.34 -9.81 4.82
CA ILE A 28 -4.90 -8.94 3.73
C ILE A 28 -5.35 -7.49 3.97
N GLY A 29 -4.39 -6.56 4.00
CA GLY A 29 -4.62 -5.12 4.12
C GLY A 29 -5.22 -4.46 2.87
N CYS A 30 -6.45 -4.82 2.52
CA CYS A 30 -7.22 -4.25 1.41
C CYS A 30 -8.13 -3.11 1.89
N SER A 31 -8.15 -1.99 1.17
CA SER A 31 -9.00 -0.83 1.47
C SER A 31 -10.50 -1.09 1.39
N CYS A 32 -10.92 -2.23 0.80
CA CYS A 32 -12.33 -2.66 0.81
C CYS A 32 -12.80 -3.11 2.20
N MET A 33 -11.88 -3.47 3.10
CA MET A 33 -12.20 -3.87 4.46
C MET A 33 -12.22 -2.64 5.37
N THR A 34 -13.11 -2.62 6.36
CA THR A 34 -13.14 -1.55 7.37
C THR A 34 -13.42 -2.12 8.76
N PRO A 35 -12.64 -1.73 9.80
CA PRO A 35 -11.40 -0.94 9.72
C PRO A 35 -10.27 -1.70 9.00
N ASN A 36 -9.29 -1.00 8.42
CA ASN A 36 -8.14 -1.60 7.69
C ASN A 36 -6.77 -1.33 8.37
N PRO A 37 -6.56 -1.76 9.62
CA PRO A 37 -5.28 -1.54 10.30
C PRO A 37 -4.13 -2.31 9.62
N ASN A 38 -4.43 -3.43 8.95
CA ASN A 38 -3.45 -4.30 8.33
C ASN A 38 -2.61 -3.58 7.26
N ARG A 39 -3.20 -2.65 6.49
CA ARG A 39 -2.44 -1.86 5.50
C ARG A 39 -1.36 -1.01 6.17
N ILE A 40 -1.67 -0.38 7.31
CA ILE A 40 -0.71 0.42 8.07
C ILE A 40 0.38 -0.47 8.66
N THR A 41 0.02 -1.60 9.28
CA THR A 41 0.99 -2.56 9.83
C THR A 41 1.98 -3.06 8.77
N MET A 42 1.47 -3.43 7.58
CA MET A 42 2.30 -3.87 6.46
C MET A 42 3.24 -2.77 5.96
N LEU A 43 2.72 -1.54 5.78
CA LEU A 43 3.54 -0.41 5.35
C LEU A 43 4.59 -0.05 6.40
N ASN A 44 4.24 -0.07 7.68
CA ASN A 44 5.16 0.16 8.79
C ASN A 44 6.35 -0.79 8.73
N LYS A 45 6.07 -2.09 8.62
CA LYS A 45 7.10 -3.14 8.52
C LYS A 45 7.98 -2.91 7.29
N ALA A 46 7.39 -2.71 6.11
CA ALA A 46 8.13 -2.52 4.88
C ALA A 46 9.03 -1.28 4.91
N ILE A 47 8.52 -0.16 5.43
CA ILE A 47 9.30 1.09 5.54
C ILE A 47 10.54 0.88 6.41
N ASP A 48 10.37 0.24 7.56
CA ASP A 48 11.46 0.03 8.53
C ASP A 48 12.47 -1.01 8.04
N GLU A 49 12.00 -2.12 7.46
CA GLU A 49 12.84 -3.24 7.01
C GLU A 49 13.68 -2.85 5.80
N TYR A 50 13.07 -2.21 4.80
CA TYR A 50 13.77 -1.79 3.58
C TYR A 50 14.46 -0.43 3.71
N LYS A 51 14.28 0.27 4.85
CA LYS A 51 14.82 1.61 5.11
C LYS A 51 14.52 2.57 3.96
N VAL A 52 13.25 2.64 3.56
CA VAL A 52 12.84 3.41 2.39
C VAL A 52 12.95 4.91 2.65
N ASP A 53 13.45 5.66 1.67
CA ASP A 53 13.56 7.12 1.77
C ASP A 53 12.23 7.83 1.53
N ALA A 54 11.30 7.20 0.80
CA ALA A 54 9.99 7.78 0.47
C ALA A 54 8.96 6.71 0.06
N VAL A 55 7.68 7.09 0.05
CA VAL A 55 6.56 6.23 -0.34
C VAL A 55 5.79 6.84 -1.52
N VAL A 56 5.53 6.03 -2.55
CA VAL A 56 4.64 6.37 -3.67
C VAL A 56 3.40 5.50 -3.59
N ASP A 57 2.22 6.12 -3.41
CA ASP A 57 0.92 5.45 -3.43
C ASP A 57 0.29 5.55 -4.81
N VAL A 58 0.17 4.41 -5.48
CA VAL A 58 -0.32 4.30 -6.86
C VAL A 58 -1.79 3.87 -6.83
N LEU A 59 -2.65 4.75 -7.32
CA LEU A 59 -4.09 4.56 -7.39
C LEU A 59 -4.48 4.26 -8.83
N LEU A 60 -5.26 3.21 -9.04
CA LEU A 60 -5.95 3.02 -10.31
C LEU A 60 -7.16 3.95 -10.36
N GLN A 61 -7.40 4.58 -11.52
CA GLN A 61 -8.57 5.40 -11.73
C GLN A 61 -9.85 4.62 -11.39
N ALA A 62 -10.77 5.28 -10.69
CA ALA A 62 -12.00 4.69 -10.12
C ALA A 62 -11.80 3.68 -8.97
N CYS A 63 -10.60 3.59 -8.39
CA CYS A 63 -10.36 2.85 -7.16
C CYS A 63 -10.71 3.68 -5.91
N HIS A 64 -12.01 3.85 -5.67
CA HIS A 64 -12.55 4.76 -4.64
C HIS A 64 -12.05 4.45 -3.23
N THR A 65 -12.04 3.17 -2.83
CA THR A 65 -11.67 2.78 -1.46
C THR A 65 -10.21 3.09 -1.15
N TYR A 66 -9.29 2.83 -2.09
CA TYR A 66 -7.89 3.22 -1.93
C TYR A 66 -7.74 4.75 -1.94
N SER A 67 -8.44 5.45 -2.82
CA SER A 67 -8.39 6.92 -2.92
C SER A 67 -8.81 7.60 -1.61
N VAL A 68 -9.87 7.11 -0.96
CA VAL A 68 -10.30 7.60 0.36
C VAL A 68 -9.24 7.33 1.42
N GLU A 69 -8.64 6.14 1.43
CA GLU A 69 -7.65 5.75 2.44
C GLU A 69 -6.29 6.45 2.26
N THR A 70 -5.97 6.98 1.07
CA THR A 70 -4.75 7.73 0.76
C THR A 70 -4.46 8.83 1.78
N LEU A 71 -5.48 9.52 2.30
CA LEU A 71 -5.27 10.57 3.30
C LEU A 71 -4.72 10.00 4.62
N THR A 72 -5.27 8.88 5.08
CA THR A 72 -4.81 8.20 6.30
C THR A 72 -3.38 7.71 6.13
N ILE A 73 -3.06 7.09 4.98
CA ILE A 73 -1.70 6.61 4.70
C ILE A 73 -0.71 7.77 4.60
N LYS A 74 -1.07 8.86 3.92
CA LYS A 74 -0.23 10.07 3.88
C LYS A 74 0.07 10.61 5.27
N GLN A 75 -0.93 10.65 6.15
CA GLN A 75 -0.75 11.13 7.52
C GLN A 75 0.19 10.21 8.31
N PHE A 76 0.00 8.89 8.22
CA PHE A 76 0.90 7.91 8.82
C PHE A 76 2.35 8.10 8.33
N VAL A 77 2.57 8.11 7.02
CA VAL A 77 3.91 8.23 6.43
C VAL A 77 4.57 9.57 6.79
N ASN A 78 3.86 10.69 6.63
CA ASN A 78 4.47 12.00 6.88
C ASN A 78 4.67 12.32 8.37
N LYS A 79 3.71 11.93 9.24
CA LYS A 79 3.72 12.35 10.65
C LYS A 79 4.41 11.34 11.56
N GLU A 80 4.28 10.05 11.27
CA GLU A 80 4.86 9.00 12.11
C GLU A 80 6.21 8.54 11.58
N LYS A 81 6.33 8.32 10.27
CA LYS A 81 7.59 7.90 9.64
C LYS A 81 8.52 9.05 9.27
N ASN A 82 7.99 10.27 9.17
CA ASN A 82 8.76 11.47 8.80
C ASN A 82 9.52 11.33 7.47
N ILE A 83 8.93 10.59 6.52
CA ILE A 83 9.49 10.44 5.16
C ILE A 83 8.53 11.03 4.11
N PRO A 84 9.02 11.47 2.95
CA PRO A 84 8.20 11.99 1.87
C PRO A 84 7.17 10.98 1.34
N TYR A 85 6.00 11.49 0.96
CA TYR A 85 4.90 10.73 0.40
C TYR A 85 4.34 11.41 -0.85
N MET A 86 4.13 10.65 -1.92
CA MET A 86 3.39 11.09 -3.09
C MET A 86 2.29 10.10 -3.44
N SER A 87 1.11 10.61 -3.80
CA SER A 87 0.06 9.80 -4.42
C SER A 87 -0.10 10.16 -5.90
N ILE A 88 -0.18 9.14 -6.74
CA ILE A 88 -0.46 9.26 -8.17
C ILE A 88 -1.69 8.44 -8.52
N GLU A 89 -2.50 8.96 -9.45
CA GLU A 89 -3.64 8.24 -10.02
C GLU A 89 -3.37 8.05 -11.51
N THR A 90 -3.61 6.84 -12.01
CA THR A 90 -3.31 6.42 -13.37
C THR A 90 -4.30 5.35 -13.84
N ASP A 91 -4.33 5.06 -15.14
CA ASP A 91 -5.10 3.97 -15.72
C ASP A 91 -4.21 3.07 -16.58
N TYR A 92 -4.81 2.26 -17.46
CA TYR A 92 -4.05 1.36 -18.35
C TYR A 92 -3.63 2.03 -19.66
N SER A 93 -3.98 3.29 -19.88
CA SER A 93 -3.59 4.04 -21.06
C SER A 93 -2.14 4.52 -20.95
N THR A 94 -1.60 5.05 -22.04
CA THR A 94 -0.28 5.69 -22.07
C THR A 94 -0.37 7.22 -22.06
N SER A 95 -1.58 7.77 -21.88
CA SER A 95 -1.84 9.19 -22.06
C SER A 95 -1.24 10.07 -20.96
N ASP A 96 -1.01 9.53 -19.77
CA ASP A 96 -0.50 10.22 -18.59
C ASP A 96 1.01 10.03 -18.34
N VAL A 97 1.69 9.17 -19.12
CA VAL A 97 3.12 8.81 -18.95
C VAL A 97 4.02 10.05 -18.89
N GLY A 98 3.78 11.05 -19.74
CA GLY A 98 4.57 12.28 -19.74
C GLY A 98 4.41 13.10 -18.46
N GLN A 99 3.20 13.15 -17.89
CA GLN A 99 2.92 13.83 -16.64
C GLN A 99 3.55 13.06 -15.47
N LEU A 100 3.37 11.74 -15.43
CA LEU A 100 3.93 10.87 -14.39
C LEU A 100 5.46 10.98 -14.34
N ASN A 101 6.14 10.97 -15.49
CA ASN A 101 7.59 11.15 -15.55
C ASN A 101 8.04 12.46 -14.90
N THR A 102 7.42 13.59 -15.28
CA THR A 102 7.76 14.89 -14.70
C THR A 102 7.55 14.92 -13.18
N ARG A 103 6.43 14.36 -12.71
CA ARG A 103 6.10 14.31 -11.27
C ARG A 103 7.07 13.42 -10.48
N MET A 104 7.44 12.26 -11.02
CA MET A 104 8.39 11.35 -10.37
C MET A 104 9.80 11.94 -10.33
N SER A 105 10.27 12.58 -11.42
CA SER A 105 11.55 13.26 -11.43
C SER A 105 11.62 14.35 -10.35
N ALA A 106 10.61 15.22 -10.29
CA ALA A 106 10.55 16.26 -9.28
C ALA A 106 10.47 15.70 -7.85
N PHE A 107 9.79 14.56 -7.66
CA PHE A 107 9.71 13.91 -6.35
C PHE A 107 11.08 13.39 -5.90
N ILE A 108 11.81 12.71 -6.80
CA ILE A 108 13.15 12.18 -6.51
C ILE A 108 14.15 13.30 -6.23
N GLU A 109 14.05 14.43 -6.95
CA GLU A 109 14.91 15.61 -6.70
C GLU A 109 14.70 16.26 -5.32
N MET A 110 13.57 15.97 -4.65
CA MET A 110 13.23 16.51 -3.33
C MET A 110 13.60 15.57 -2.16
N LEU A 111 14.08 14.36 -2.44
CA LEU A 111 14.51 13.38 -1.42
C LEU A 111 15.91 13.69 -0.91
#